data_AF-A0A7C5MXJ2-F1
#
_entry.id   AF-A0A7C5MXJ2-F1
#
_cell.length_a   1.000
_cell.length_b   1.000
_cell.length_c   1.000
_cell.angle_alpha   90.00
_cell.angle_beta   90.00
_cell.angle_gamma   90.00
#
_symmetry.space_group_name_H-M   'P 1'
#
loop_
_entity.id
_entity.type
_entity.pdbx_description
1 polymer ?
#
loop_
_entity_poly.entity_id
_entity_poly.type
_entity_poly.pdbx_seq_one_letter_code
_entity_poly.pdbx_strand_id
1 'polypeptide(L)'
;MNSIHSQIYRTKEILGVSIPGIIYNGSYFFVDLGVYEDGRVECWNFEDFEHFKNDVNCGWVSVNIPDGEEISVHGLGSWKIDRGNWNYSKQSFIDYVYSLVKMLNPKLENLYTHSIRKVNGVIIAESGSGKTFKEKKAGPTDLFPTKEVGKSVNLFFKAKDQRYYLSKLEMYAEDALVLNRIPEPFEFDLSQLEEMISSQKILTD
;
A
#
# COMPACT_ATOMS: atom_id res chain seq x y z
N MET A 1 -3.29 -38.35 33.02
CA MET A 1 -4.28 -38.32 31.92
C MET A 1 -3.86 -37.21 30.98
N ASN A 2 -3.46 -37.54 29.74
CA ASN A 2 -3.23 -36.52 28.72
C ASN A 2 -4.60 -36.05 28.24
N SER A 3 -5.00 -34.84 28.63
CA SER A 3 -6.23 -34.24 28.14
C SER A 3 -6.06 -33.93 26.66
N ILE A 4 -6.77 -34.68 25.79
CA ILE A 4 -6.82 -34.39 24.36
C ILE A 4 -7.84 -33.27 24.19
N HIS A 5 -7.36 -32.03 24.09
CA HIS A 5 -8.19 -30.88 23.80
C HIS A 5 -8.35 -30.70 22.29
N SER A 6 -9.56 -30.36 21.85
CA SER A 6 -9.82 -29.89 20.49
C SER A 6 -9.14 -28.55 20.29
N GLN A 7 -8.31 -28.45 19.25
CA GLN A 7 -7.70 -27.19 18.85
C GLN A 7 -8.72 -26.38 18.04
N ILE A 8 -8.82 -25.09 18.34
CA ILE A 8 -9.64 -24.12 17.61
C ILE A 8 -8.76 -22.94 17.21
N TYR A 9 -9.14 -22.25 16.13
CA TYR A 9 -8.49 -21.02 15.70
C TYR A 9 -9.55 -19.98 15.33
N ARG A 10 -9.13 -18.70 15.29
CA ARG A 10 -9.93 -17.59 14.78
C ARG A 10 -9.09 -16.76 13.83
N THR A 11 -9.73 -16.15 12.84
CA THR A 11 -9.13 -15.13 11.98
C THR A 11 -9.66 -13.77 12.41
N LYS A 12 -8.81 -12.74 12.40
CA LYS A 12 -9.20 -11.34 12.59
C LYS A 12 -8.81 -10.57 11.34
N GLU A 13 -9.73 -9.76 10.85
CA GLU A 13 -9.44 -8.78 9.82
C GLU A 13 -8.96 -7.48 10.45
N ILE A 14 -7.96 -6.85 9.84
CA ILE A 14 -7.40 -5.56 10.23
C ILE A 14 -7.55 -4.64 9.03
N LEU A 15 -8.25 -3.53 9.20
CA LEU A 15 -8.43 -2.54 8.13
C LEU A 15 -7.14 -1.74 7.93
N GLY A 16 -6.90 -1.34 6.68
CA GLY A 16 -5.72 -0.55 6.32
C GLY A 16 -5.91 0.23 5.04
N VAL A 17 -4.96 1.14 4.78
CA VAL A 17 -4.85 1.90 3.53
C VAL A 17 -3.52 1.62 2.86
N SER A 18 -3.49 1.72 1.54
CA SER A 18 -2.27 1.60 0.75
C SER A 18 -1.81 2.99 0.30
N ILE A 19 -0.55 3.31 0.53
CA ILE A 19 0.06 4.58 0.11
C ILE A 19 1.34 4.33 -0.70
N PRO A 20 1.73 5.24 -1.61
CA PRO A 20 3.02 5.17 -2.27
C PRO A 20 4.16 5.31 -1.25
N GLY A 21 5.23 4.53 -1.43
CA GLY A 21 6.46 4.64 -0.67
C GLY A 21 7.69 4.29 -1.49
N ILE A 22 8.85 4.52 -0.89
CA ILE A 22 10.15 4.24 -1.51
C ILE A 22 10.95 3.40 -0.52
N ILE A 23 11.38 2.22 -0.94
CA ILE A 23 12.34 1.40 -0.19
C ILE A 23 13.71 1.56 -0.80
N TYR A 24 14.72 1.78 0.05
CA TYR A 24 16.12 1.74 -0.33
C TYR A 24 16.78 0.45 0.16
N ASN A 25 17.19 -0.38 -0.78
CA ASN A 25 17.94 -1.61 -0.51
C ASN A 25 19.02 -1.79 -1.59
N GLY A 26 20.10 -1.01 -1.49
CA GLY A 26 21.14 -0.90 -2.53
C GLY A 26 20.73 -0.12 -3.77
N SER A 27 19.43 -0.11 -4.11
CA SER A 27 18.77 0.74 -5.10
C SER A 27 17.41 1.21 -4.56
N TYR A 28 16.73 2.13 -5.26
CA TYR A 28 15.42 2.64 -4.87
C TYR A 28 14.30 1.89 -5.58
N PHE A 29 13.30 1.49 -4.81
CA PHE A 29 12.14 0.76 -5.29
C PHE A 29 10.87 1.53 -4.95
N PHE A 30 10.04 1.78 -5.96
CA PHE A 30 8.68 2.26 -5.76
C PHE A 30 7.81 1.11 -5.26
N VAL A 31 7.13 1.33 -4.13
CA VAL A 31 6.30 0.31 -3.49
C VAL A 31 4.97 0.90 -3.03
N ASP A 32 4.00 0.02 -2.80
CA ASP A 32 2.83 0.33 -1.99
C ASP A 32 3.13 -0.06 -0.54
N LEU A 33 3.07 0.90 0.38
CA LEU A 33 3.11 0.64 1.81
C LEU A 33 1.69 0.40 2.31
N GLY A 34 1.51 -0.64 3.13
CA GLY A 34 0.25 -0.89 3.83
C GLY A 34 0.29 -0.26 5.22
N VAL A 35 -0.68 0.58 5.57
CA VAL A 35 -0.80 1.20 6.90
C VAL A 35 -2.10 0.73 7.54
N TYR A 36 -2.02 0.13 8.72
CA TYR A 36 -3.13 -0.59 9.33
C TYR A 36 -3.68 0.10 10.59
N GLU A 37 -4.94 -0.17 10.91
CA GLU A 37 -5.65 0.44 12.06
C GLU A 37 -5.04 0.08 13.42
N ASP A 38 -4.29 -1.02 13.49
CA ASP A 38 -3.53 -1.45 14.67
C ASP A 38 -2.14 -0.80 14.75
N GLY A 39 -1.84 0.15 13.86
CA GLY A 39 -0.57 0.88 13.86
C GLY A 39 0.59 0.13 13.21
N ARG A 40 0.37 -1.05 12.62
CA ARG A 40 1.40 -1.75 11.86
C ARG A 40 1.58 -1.11 10.48
N VAL A 41 2.79 -1.26 9.95
CA VAL A 41 3.14 -0.79 8.61
C VAL A 41 3.83 -1.91 7.84
N GLU A 42 3.32 -2.22 6.66
CA GLU A 42 3.91 -3.14 5.70
C GLU A 42 4.81 -2.34 4.74
N CYS A 43 6.12 -2.53 4.87
CA CYS A 43 7.17 -1.86 4.10
C CYS A 43 8.23 -2.87 3.64
N TRP A 44 7.77 -3.93 2.95
CA TRP A 44 8.42 -5.24 2.75
C TRP A 44 8.50 -6.11 4.01
N ASN A 45 8.80 -5.50 5.14
CA ASN A 45 8.60 -6.12 6.46
C ASN A 45 7.25 -5.69 7.03
N PHE A 46 6.67 -6.51 7.91
CA PHE A 46 5.39 -6.20 8.56
C PHE A 46 5.62 -5.77 10.01
N GLU A 47 5.92 -4.49 10.18
CA GLU A 47 6.52 -3.93 11.39
C GLU A 47 5.50 -3.21 12.27
N ASP A 48 5.85 -3.01 13.54
CA ASP A 48 5.15 -2.06 14.40
C ASP A 48 5.53 -0.61 14.08
N PHE A 49 4.81 0.35 14.66
CA PHE A 49 5.03 1.75 14.34
C PHE A 49 6.39 2.29 14.80
N GLU A 50 6.99 1.75 15.86
CA GLU A 50 8.31 2.20 16.32
C GLU A 50 9.43 1.70 15.40
N HIS A 51 9.34 0.45 14.93
CA HIS A 51 10.25 -0.10 13.92
C HIS A 51 10.11 0.64 12.59
N PHE A 52 8.88 0.96 12.17
CA PHE A 52 8.66 1.80 10.98
C PHE A 52 9.36 3.17 11.10
N LYS A 53 9.30 3.85 12.25
CA LYS A 53 10.04 5.10 12.47
C LYS A 53 11.55 4.90 12.32
N ASN A 54 12.08 3.80 12.85
CA ASN A 54 13.49 3.47 12.72
C ASN A 54 13.88 3.24 11.26
N ASP A 55 13.04 2.55 10.48
CA ASP A 55 13.25 2.30 9.06
C ASP A 55 13.27 3.61 8.25
N VAL A 56 12.39 4.56 8.57
CA VAL A 56 12.44 5.90 7.97
C VAL A 56 13.72 6.65 8.39
N ASN A 57 14.11 6.55 9.65
CA ASN A 57 15.26 7.26 10.19
C ASN A 57 16.60 6.71 9.67
N CYS A 58 16.74 5.41 9.51
CA CYS A 58 17.93 4.77 8.96
C CYS A 58 17.99 4.83 7.43
N GLY A 59 16.86 5.16 6.77
CA GLY A 59 16.78 5.35 5.32
C GLY A 59 16.31 4.10 4.56
N TRP A 60 15.92 3.02 5.24
CA TRP A 60 15.27 1.87 4.61
C TRP A 60 13.98 2.29 3.90
N VAL A 61 13.11 3.02 4.61
CA VAL A 61 12.00 3.75 3.98
C VAL A 61 12.51 5.16 3.65
N SER A 62 12.76 5.42 2.37
CA SER A 62 13.25 6.71 1.93
C SER A 62 12.11 7.68 1.65
N VAL A 63 12.35 8.96 1.92
CA VAL A 63 11.41 10.06 1.62
C VAL A 63 11.84 10.87 0.40
N ASN A 64 13.03 10.57 -0.15
CA ASN A 64 13.57 11.17 -1.36
C ASN A 64 14.51 10.21 -2.09
N ILE A 65 14.78 10.51 -3.35
CA ILE A 65 15.79 9.84 -4.16
C ILE A 65 16.74 10.93 -4.64
N PRO A 66 18.06 10.78 -4.42
CA PRO A 66 19.05 11.74 -4.91
C PRO A 66 19.00 11.89 -6.43
N ASP A 67 19.26 13.10 -6.91
CA ASP A 67 19.43 13.35 -8.34
C ASP A 67 20.58 12.50 -8.89
N GLY A 68 20.34 11.86 -10.03
CA GLY A 68 21.27 10.93 -10.65
C GLY A 68 21.02 9.45 -10.33
N GLU A 69 20.28 9.15 -9.26
CA GLU A 69 19.91 7.79 -8.89
C GLU A 69 18.70 7.29 -9.69
N GLU A 70 18.49 5.98 -9.66
CA GLU A 70 17.42 5.30 -10.39
C GLU A 70 16.35 4.79 -9.43
N ILE A 71 15.08 4.92 -9.83
CA ILE A 71 13.96 4.25 -9.18
C ILE A 71 13.44 3.11 -10.05
N SER A 72 13.31 1.92 -9.45
CA SER A 72 12.66 0.78 -10.07
C SER A 72 11.20 0.72 -9.69
N VAL A 73 10.32 0.58 -10.68
CA VAL A 73 8.88 0.42 -10.53
C VAL A 73 8.50 -0.97 -11.04
N HIS A 74 8.14 -1.86 -10.12
CA HIS A 74 7.82 -3.25 -10.45
C HIS A 74 6.73 -3.35 -11.53
N GLY A 75 6.99 -4.15 -12.56
CA GLY A 75 6.08 -4.38 -13.68
C GLY A 75 5.98 -3.22 -14.68
N LEU A 76 6.77 -2.16 -14.54
CA LEU A 76 6.78 -1.03 -15.47
C LEU A 76 8.17 -0.72 -16.01
N GLY A 77 9.20 -0.67 -15.17
CA GLY A 77 10.58 -0.38 -15.59
C GLY A 77 11.36 0.40 -14.55
N SER A 78 12.40 1.10 -15.00
CA SER A 78 13.18 1.98 -14.13
C SER A 78 13.49 3.33 -14.78
N TRP A 79 13.60 4.37 -13.95
CA TRP A 79 13.86 5.74 -14.40
C TRP A 79 14.91 6.42 -13.53
N LYS A 80 15.82 7.13 -14.19
CA LYS A 80 16.76 8.03 -13.52
C LYS A 80 16.04 9.30 -13.09
N ILE A 81 16.23 9.69 -11.84
CA ILE A 81 15.75 10.98 -11.32
C ILE A 81 16.74 12.06 -11.75
N ASP A 82 16.29 13.00 -12.59
CA ASP A 82 17.10 14.17 -12.99
C ASP A 82 17.08 15.24 -11.90
N ARG A 83 15.88 15.72 -11.55
CA ARG A 83 15.63 16.77 -10.56
C ARG A 83 14.39 16.45 -9.73
N GLY A 84 14.59 15.82 -8.58
CA GLY A 84 13.52 15.42 -7.68
C GLY A 84 12.96 16.59 -6.86
N ASN A 85 11.64 16.66 -6.73
CA ASN A 85 10.96 17.52 -5.75
C ASN A 85 10.13 16.64 -4.81
N TRP A 86 10.47 16.65 -3.52
CA TRP A 86 9.96 15.72 -2.53
C TRP A 86 9.12 16.44 -1.48
N ASN A 87 7.90 15.98 -1.27
CA ASN A 87 6.94 16.66 -0.39
C ASN A 87 7.21 16.45 1.10
N TYR A 88 8.01 15.44 1.46
CA TYR A 88 8.18 15.02 2.84
C TYR A 88 9.65 15.08 3.30
N SER A 89 9.83 15.56 4.53
CA SER A 89 10.95 15.18 5.39
C SER A 89 10.65 13.84 6.09
N LYS A 90 11.67 13.22 6.70
CA LYS A 90 11.51 12.00 7.52
C LYS A 90 10.43 12.18 8.59
N GLN A 91 10.48 13.28 9.35
CA GLN A 91 9.51 13.55 10.42
C GLN A 91 8.11 13.76 9.86
N SER A 92 7.94 14.60 8.84
CA SER A 92 6.61 14.83 8.26
C SER A 92 6.01 13.57 7.60
N PHE A 93 6.84 12.66 7.10
CA PHE A 93 6.37 11.38 6.58
C PHE A 93 5.89 10.45 7.70
N ILE A 94 6.64 10.37 8.81
CA ILE A 94 6.22 9.66 10.02
C ILE A 94 4.89 10.22 10.53
N ASP A 95 4.77 11.55 10.62
CA ASP A 95 3.54 12.21 11.08
C ASP A 95 2.36 11.95 10.15
N TYR A 96 2.60 11.94 8.84
CA TYR A 96 1.59 11.57 7.84
C TYR A 96 1.11 10.13 8.05
N VAL A 97 2.01 9.16 8.15
CA VAL A 97 1.62 7.75 8.38
C VAL A 97 0.89 7.59 9.71
N TYR A 98 1.33 8.26 10.77
CA TYR A 98 0.61 8.28 12.05
C TYR A 98 -0.81 8.85 11.91
N SER A 99 -0.99 9.89 11.09
CA SER A 99 -2.31 10.47 10.82
C SER A 99 -3.25 9.49 10.13
N LEU A 100 -2.74 8.58 9.29
CA LEU A 100 -3.52 7.52 8.66
C LEU A 100 -3.95 6.45 9.68
N VAL A 101 -3.04 6.07 10.59
CA VAL A 101 -3.39 5.18 11.72
C VAL A 101 -4.50 5.81 12.55
N LYS A 102 -4.39 7.10 12.88
CA LYS A 102 -5.42 7.83 13.63
C LYS A 102 -6.74 8.00 12.85
N MET A 103 -6.68 8.12 11.53
CA MET A 103 -7.88 8.15 10.68
C MET A 103 -8.64 6.82 10.76
N LEU A 104 -7.91 5.70 10.69
CA LEU A 104 -8.48 4.35 10.77
C LEU A 104 -8.91 3.98 12.19
N ASN A 105 -8.17 4.43 13.20
CA ASN A 105 -8.39 4.15 14.62
C ASN A 105 -8.30 5.45 15.44
N PRO A 106 -9.38 6.28 15.46
CA PRO A 106 -9.35 7.59 16.13
C PRO A 106 -9.08 7.55 17.64
N LYS A 107 -9.36 6.41 18.28
CA LYS A 107 -9.12 6.20 19.70
C LYS A 107 -7.73 5.63 20.01
N LEU A 108 -7.00 5.16 18.99
CA LEU A 108 -5.69 4.52 19.13
C LEU A 108 -5.74 3.31 20.09
N GLU A 109 -6.83 2.55 20.06
CA GLU A 109 -7.00 1.36 20.90
C GLU A 109 -6.43 0.13 20.20
N ASN A 110 -5.87 -0.81 20.98
CA ASN A 110 -5.32 -2.07 20.47
C ASN A 110 -4.18 -1.89 19.46
N LEU A 111 -3.36 -0.85 19.61
CA LEU A 111 -2.15 -0.69 18.82
C LEU A 111 -1.19 -1.86 19.08
N TYR A 112 -0.68 -2.42 18.00
CA TYR A 112 0.33 -3.46 18.05
C TYR A 112 1.63 -2.88 18.59
N THR A 113 2.19 -3.56 19.57
CA THR A 113 3.55 -3.31 20.06
C THR A 113 4.31 -4.61 19.89
N HIS A 114 5.50 -4.53 19.29
CA HIS A 114 6.28 -5.71 18.97
C HIS A 114 6.49 -6.57 20.22
N SER A 115 5.98 -7.80 20.15
CA SER A 115 6.19 -8.81 21.17
C SER A 115 6.93 -9.98 20.52
N ILE A 116 8.20 -10.15 20.89
CA ILE A 116 9.00 -11.27 20.39
C ILE A 116 8.45 -12.55 21.02
N ARG A 117 7.70 -13.33 20.24
CA ARG A 117 7.26 -14.65 20.68
C ARG A 117 8.35 -15.67 20.35
N LYS A 118 9.05 -16.17 21.38
CA LYS A 118 9.97 -17.30 21.26
C LYS A 118 9.25 -18.61 21.58
N VAL A 119 9.26 -19.57 20.66
CA VAL A 119 8.78 -20.95 20.90
C VAL A 119 9.95 -21.89 20.64
N ASN A 120 10.36 -22.67 21.64
CA ASN A 120 11.50 -23.60 21.56
C ASN A 120 12.81 -22.93 21.07
N GLY A 121 13.04 -21.67 21.43
CA GLY A 121 14.23 -20.92 21.03
C GLY A 121 14.17 -20.29 19.64
N VAL A 122 13.12 -20.57 18.85
CA VAL A 122 12.87 -19.94 17.54
C VAL A 122 12.03 -18.69 17.73
N ILE A 123 12.47 -17.57 17.16
CA ILE A 123 11.68 -16.34 17.06
C ILE A 123 10.60 -16.57 16.01
N ILE A 124 9.33 -16.44 16.41
CA ILE A 124 8.21 -16.44 15.48
C ILE A 124 7.89 -14.98 15.18
N ALA A 125 8.27 -14.52 13.99
CA ALA A 125 7.84 -13.24 13.44
C ALA A 125 6.46 -13.39 12.79
N GLU A 126 5.62 -12.36 12.92
CA GLU A 126 4.34 -12.30 12.22
C GLU A 126 4.54 -11.65 10.85
N SER A 127 4.27 -12.39 9.77
CA SER A 127 4.22 -11.84 8.41
C SER A 127 2.79 -11.46 8.05
N GLY A 128 2.60 -10.34 7.36
CA GLY A 128 1.33 -9.92 6.79
C GLY A 128 1.55 -9.38 5.38
N SER A 129 0.58 -9.61 4.49
CA SER A 129 0.54 -8.98 3.17
C SER A 129 -0.84 -8.38 2.95
N GLY A 130 -0.90 -7.08 2.70
CA GLY A 130 -2.13 -6.36 2.41
C GLY A 130 -2.73 -6.77 1.08
N LYS A 131 -4.06 -6.78 1.00
CA LYS A 131 -4.79 -6.95 -0.25
C LYS A 131 -5.73 -5.76 -0.44
N THR A 132 -5.56 -5.03 -1.53
CA THR A 132 -6.56 -4.03 -1.92
C THR A 132 -7.86 -4.76 -2.28
N PHE A 133 -8.99 -4.21 -1.82
CA PHE A 133 -10.30 -4.79 -2.06
C PHE A 133 -11.35 -3.71 -2.33
N LYS A 134 -12.44 -4.08 -3.02
CA LYS A 134 -13.68 -3.31 -3.12
C LYS A 134 -14.77 -3.99 -2.32
N GLU A 135 -15.61 -3.22 -1.62
CA GLU A 135 -16.81 -3.76 -0.99
C GLU A 135 -17.91 -3.93 -2.03
N LYS A 136 -18.50 -5.13 -2.09
CA LYS A 136 -19.73 -5.40 -2.83
C LYS A 136 -20.87 -5.57 -1.83
N LYS A 137 -21.70 -4.53 -1.73
CA LYS A 137 -22.90 -4.55 -0.90
C LYS A 137 -24.06 -5.14 -1.69
N ALA A 138 -24.74 -6.16 -1.14
CA ALA A 138 -25.98 -6.68 -1.73
C ALA A 138 -27.15 -5.67 -1.61
N GLY A 139 -27.03 -4.69 -0.71
CA GLY A 139 -27.98 -3.61 -0.52
C GLY A 139 -27.52 -2.62 0.57
N PRO A 140 -28.28 -1.54 0.83
CA PRO A 140 -27.91 -0.50 1.79
C PRO A 140 -27.83 -0.98 3.26
N THR A 141 -28.39 -2.14 3.57
CA THR A 141 -28.40 -2.76 4.90
C THR A 141 -27.49 -3.98 5.01
N ASP A 142 -26.64 -4.22 4.02
CA ASP A 142 -25.66 -5.31 4.07
C ASP A 142 -24.58 -5.00 5.11
N LEU A 143 -24.69 -5.66 6.27
CA LEU A 143 -23.77 -5.53 7.40
C LEU A 143 -22.47 -6.30 7.17
N PHE A 144 -22.45 -7.23 6.20
CA PHE A 144 -21.31 -8.10 5.92
C PHE A 144 -21.04 -8.13 4.41
N PRO A 145 -20.68 -6.97 3.81
CA PRO A 145 -20.40 -6.90 2.39
C PRO A 145 -19.30 -7.88 2.01
N THR A 146 -19.45 -8.51 0.84
CA THR A 146 -18.39 -9.35 0.32
C THR A 146 -17.24 -8.47 -0.15
N LYS A 147 -16.02 -8.91 0.12
CA LYS A 147 -14.80 -8.22 -0.30
C LYS A 147 -14.27 -8.86 -1.56
N GLU A 148 -14.07 -8.02 -2.55
CA GLU A 148 -13.55 -8.46 -3.83
C GLU A 148 -12.10 -8.02 -3.96
N VAL A 149 -11.19 -8.99 -4.03
CA VAL A 149 -9.76 -8.73 -4.16
C VAL A 149 -9.42 -8.51 -5.63
N GLY A 150 -8.97 -7.30 -5.95
CA GLY A 150 -8.57 -6.93 -7.30
C GLY A 150 -7.13 -7.33 -7.62
N LYS A 151 -6.78 -7.29 -8.91
CA LYS A 151 -5.39 -7.22 -9.38
C LYS A 151 -5.03 -5.79 -9.67
N SER A 152 -3.73 -5.46 -9.68
CA SER A 152 -3.31 -4.11 -10.04
C SER A 152 -2.02 -4.09 -10.84
N VAL A 153 -1.88 -3.08 -11.69
CA VAL A 153 -0.65 -2.81 -12.45
C VAL A 153 -0.25 -1.34 -12.31
N ASN A 154 1.05 -1.07 -12.36
CA ASN A 154 1.58 0.30 -12.45
C ASN A 154 1.53 0.76 -13.91
N LEU A 155 1.17 2.03 -14.14
CA LEU A 155 1.20 2.65 -15.46
C LEU A 155 1.43 4.16 -15.36
N PHE A 156 1.66 4.83 -16.49
CA PHE A 156 1.66 6.28 -16.54
C PHE A 156 0.36 6.84 -17.08
N PHE A 157 -0.26 7.75 -16.32
CA PHE A 157 -1.43 8.51 -16.74
C PHE A 157 -1.05 9.96 -17.04
N LYS A 158 -1.40 10.43 -18.23
CA LYS A 158 -1.21 11.80 -18.69
C LYS A 158 -2.41 12.66 -18.30
N ALA A 159 -2.22 13.57 -17.36
CA ALA A 159 -3.24 14.53 -16.98
C ALA A 159 -3.42 15.65 -18.01
N LYS A 160 -4.50 16.41 -17.86
CA LYS A 160 -4.87 17.52 -18.77
C LYS A 160 -3.77 18.58 -18.87
N ASP A 161 -3.04 18.81 -17.79
CA ASP A 161 -1.93 19.76 -17.69
C ASP A 161 -0.60 19.21 -18.26
N GLN A 162 -0.65 18.09 -18.98
CA GLN A 162 0.49 17.41 -19.60
C GLN A 162 1.49 16.77 -18.62
N ARG A 163 1.19 16.75 -17.31
CA ARG A 163 2.00 15.98 -16.35
C ARG A 163 1.65 14.50 -16.43
N TYR A 164 2.67 13.66 -16.26
CA TYR A 164 2.51 12.22 -16.11
C TYR A 164 2.49 11.85 -14.64
N TYR A 165 1.52 11.03 -14.26
CA TYR A 165 1.41 10.45 -12.93
C TYR A 165 1.80 8.98 -13.01
N LEU A 166 2.63 8.52 -12.07
CA LEU A 166 2.80 7.09 -11.82
C LEU A 166 1.55 6.59 -11.10
N SER A 167 0.64 6.01 -11.88
CA SER A 167 -0.69 5.62 -11.43
C SER A 167 -0.81 4.13 -11.22
N LYS A 168 -1.89 3.72 -10.55
CA LYS A 168 -2.25 2.33 -10.32
C LYS A 168 -3.59 2.05 -10.99
N LEU A 169 -3.60 1.12 -11.94
CA LEU A 169 -4.85 0.57 -12.48
C LEU A 169 -5.22 -0.65 -11.64
N GLU A 170 -6.35 -0.57 -10.97
CA GLU A 170 -6.93 -1.67 -10.20
C GLU A 170 -8.08 -2.29 -10.98
N MET A 171 -8.06 -3.61 -11.08
CA MET A 171 -9.02 -4.42 -11.82
C MET A 171 -9.75 -5.33 -10.84
N TYR A 172 -11.05 -5.17 -10.77
CA TYR A 172 -11.96 -6.01 -10.01
C TYR A 172 -12.76 -6.88 -11.02
N ALA A 173 -13.37 -7.97 -10.55
CA ALA A 173 -14.35 -8.75 -11.30
C ALA A 173 -15.53 -7.88 -11.76
N GLU A 174 -16.25 -8.37 -12.77
CA GLU A 174 -17.33 -7.62 -13.44
C GLU A 174 -16.85 -6.32 -14.12
N ASP A 175 -15.61 -6.31 -14.62
CA ASP A 175 -14.98 -5.25 -15.42
C ASP A 175 -14.90 -3.88 -14.74
N ALA A 176 -15.01 -3.82 -13.42
CA ALA A 176 -14.81 -2.58 -12.67
C ALA A 176 -13.32 -2.22 -12.63
N LEU A 177 -12.96 -1.12 -13.30
CA LEU A 177 -11.62 -0.55 -13.30
C LEU A 177 -11.57 0.71 -12.45
N VAL A 178 -10.47 0.89 -11.72
CA VAL A 178 -10.21 2.10 -10.94
C VAL A 178 -8.82 2.63 -11.26
N LEU A 179 -8.74 3.91 -11.62
CA LEU A 179 -7.45 4.59 -11.77
C LEU A 179 -7.15 5.36 -10.48
N ASN A 180 -6.11 4.93 -9.79
CA ASN A 180 -5.69 5.47 -8.50
C ASN A 180 -4.29 6.12 -8.58
N ARG A 181 -3.85 6.73 -7.48
CA ARG A 181 -2.63 7.55 -7.36
C ARG A 181 -2.58 8.75 -8.32
N ILE A 182 -3.75 9.35 -8.51
CA ILE A 182 -3.94 10.63 -9.21
C ILE A 182 -4.72 11.57 -8.27
N PRO A 183 -4.73 12.91 -8.51
CA PRO A 183 -5.40 13.85 -7.62
C PRO A 183 -6.88 13.53 -7.38
N GLU A 184 -7.57 13.05 -8.41
CA GLU A 184 -8.98 12.63 -8.35
C GLU A 184 -9.09 11.22 -8.94
N PRO A 185 -9.02 10.16 -8.12
CA PRO A 185 -9.26 8.79 -8.58
C PRO A 185 -10.68 8.63 -9.13
N PHE A 186 -10.83 7.79 -10.16
CA PHE A 186 -12.13 7.54 -10.78
C PHE A 186 -12.28 6.09 -11.24
N GLU A 187 -13.53 5.64 -11.28
CA GLU A 187 -13.92 4.35 -11.84
C GLU A 187 -14.27 4.51 -13.33
N PHE A 188 -14.02 3.45 -14.10
CA PHE A 188 -14.30 3.41 -15.53
C PHE A 188 -14.43 1.95 -16.00
N ASP A 189 -14.88 1.76 -17.24
CA ASP A 189 -15.03 0.45 -17.87
C ASP A 189 -13.95 0.15 -18.92
N LEU A 190 -13.99 -1.06 -19.50
CA LEU A 190 -13.05 -1.48 -20.54
C LEU A 190 -13.12 -0.63 -21.81
N SER A 191 -14.30 -0.13 -22.20
CA SER A 191 -14.42 0.71 -23.40
C SER A 191 -13.73 2.06 -23.19
N GLN A 192 -13.87 2.63 -22.00
CA GLN A 192 -13.17 3.85 -21.60
C GLN A 192 -11.65 3.63 -21.47
N LEU A 193 -11.21 2.44 -21.05
CA LEU A 193 -9.79 2.07 -21.05
C LEU A 193 -9.21 2.13 -22.47
N GLU A 194 -9.86 1.50 -23.44
CA GLU A 194 -9.44 1.48 -24.84
C GLU A 194 -9.39 2.89 -25.45
N GLU A 195 -10.36 3.75 -25.12
CA GLU A 195 -10.33 5.16 -25.51
C GLU A 195 -9.12 5.90 -24.91
N MET A 196 -8.82 5.67 -23.62
CA MET A 196 -7.68 6.30 -22.96
C MET A 196 -6.33 5.85 -23.52
N ILE A 197 -6.21 4.58 -23.92
CA ILE A 197 -5.02 4.05 -24.59
C ILE A 197 -4.88 4.66 -25.99
N SER A 198 -5.94 4.61 -26.81
CA SER A 198 -5.92 5.13 -28.18
C SER A 198 -5.67 6.65 -28.24
N SER A 199 -6.15 7.39 -27.24
CA SER A 199 -5.89 8.83 -27.09
C SER A 199 -4.57 9.17 -26.38
N GLN A 200 -3.74 8.17 -26.05
CA GLN A 200 -2.45 8.33 -25.36
C GLN A 200 -2.54 9.04 -23.99
N LYS A 201 -3.71 8.95 -23.34
CA LYS A 201 -3.87 9.36 -21.93
C LYS A 201 -3.27 8.35 -20.98
N ILE A 202 -3.44 7.06 -21.28
CA ILE A 202 -2.69 5.98 -20.65
C ILE A 202 -1.57 5.61 -21.60
N LEU A 203 -0.33 5.65 -21.11
CA LEU A 203 0.81 5.22 -21.89
C LEU A 203 0.95 3.70 -21.78
N THR A 204 0.80 3.05 -22.92
CA THR A 204 1.22 1.67 -23.19
C THR A 204 2.27 1.72 -24.29
N ASP A 205 3.10 0.68 -24.42
CA ASP A 205 4.14 0.59 -25.45
C ASP A 205 3.64 0.89 -26.89
#